data_AF-A0A165X4T2-F1
#
_entry.id   AF-A0A165X4T2-F1
#
_cell.length_a   1.000
_cell.length_b   1.000
_cell.length_c   1.000
_cell.angle_alpha   90.00
_cell.angle_beta   90.00
_cell.angle_gamma   90.00
#
_symmetry.space_group_name_H-M   'P 1'
#
loop_
_entity.id
_entity.type
_entity.pdbx_description
1 polymer ?
#
loop_
_entity_poly.entity_id
_entity_poly.type
_entity_poly.pdbx_seq_one_letter_code
_entity_poly.pdbx_strand_id
1 'polypeptide(L)'
;QVYARQLLPRKLGYPLFVPESSTHLPAQFRERGISIGDVGVIKPNGSFNYIFSICASADDPVNYLGVPENFHQIDLNPNLISHLPNMHEKRSEVTSSSIKRVDVDFGGNLEQNAAILNLPDGAASTDYEALAPLRSYAIQNGVAWYNFINGELGLEAPNGSLYLVTGSDKATTWGLAAVSNGSLNSSVVLRFSAAM
;
A
#
# COMPACT_ATOMS: atom_id res chain seq x y z
N GLN A 1 4.24 13.54 -4.40
CA GLN A 1 2.93 13.57 -3.70
C GLN A 1 3.13 13.97 -2.25
N VAL A 2 2.33 14.90 -1.70
CA VAL A 2 2.47 15.41 -0.31
C VAL A 2 2.07 14.37 0.72
N TYR A 3 0.99 13.63 0.48
CA TYR A 3 0.47 12.60 1.38
C TYR A 3 1.54 11.58 1.79
N ALA A 4 2.16 10.89 0.83
CA ALA A 4 3.17 9.90 1.13
C ALA A 4 4.41 10.49 1.82
N ARG A 5 4.88 11.66 1.39
CA ARG A 5 6.02 12.34 2.03
C ARG A 5 5.80 12.65 3.50
N GLN A 6 4.56 12.96 3.88
CA GLN A 6 4.20 13.31 5.26
C GLN A 6 4.02 12.09 6.17
N LEU A 7 3.62 10.94 5.62
CA LEU A 7 3.36 9.72 6.40
C LEU A 7 4.53 8.71 6.37
N LEU A 8 5.39 8.72 5.35
CA LEU A 8 6.60 7.87 5.28
C LEU A 8 7.49 7.95 6.54
N PRO A 9 7.67 9.12 7.20
CA PRO A 9 8.42 9.20 8.45
C PRO A 9 7.86 8.36 9.61
N ARG A 10 6.58 7.93 9.54
CA ARG A 10 5.96 7.03 10.53
C ARG A 10 6.48 5.60 10.44
N LYS A 11 7.16 5.22 9.35
CA LYS A 11 7.75 3.89 9.13
C LYS A 11 6.75 2.72 9.18
N LEU A 12 5.51 2.97 8.77
CA LEU A 12 4.42 1.98 8.70
C LEU A 12 4.23 1.43 7.27
N GLY A 13 5.33 1.26 6.52
CA GLY A 13 5.27 0.93 5.09
C GLY A 13 4.98 2.13 4.18
N TYR A 14 4.52 1.87 2.95
CA TYR A 14 4.23 2.90 1.96
C TYR A 14 2.75 3.32 2.01
N PRO A 15 2.43 4.57 2.38
CA PRO A 15 1.06 5.05 2.47
C PRO A 15 0.43 5.26 1.08
N LEU A 16 -0.70 4.60 0.80
CA LEU A 16 -1.47 4.76 -0.43
C LEU A 16 -2.46 5.93 -0.32
N PHE A 17 -2.49 6.81 -1.32
CA PHE A 17 -3.48 7.88 -1.40
C PHE A 17 -4.80 7.39 -2.01
N VAL A 18 -4.74 6.32 -2.81
CA VAL A 18 -5.92 5.63 -3.35
C VAL A 18 -5.76 4.16 -2.97
N PRO A 19 -6.22 3.76 -1.77
CA PRO A 19 -6.09 2.39 -1.27
C PRO A 19 -7.10 1.43 -1.92
N GLU A 20 -8.12 1.96 -2.59
CA GLU A 20 -9.17 1.20 -3.26
C GLU A 20 -8.59 0.31 -4.38
N SER A 21 -9.00 -0.96 -4.40
CA SER A 21 -8.72 -1.85 -5.52
C SER A 21 -9.39 -1.33 -6.78
N SER A 22 -8.70 -1.39 -7.93
CA SER A 22 -9.32 -1.03 -9.21
C SER A 22 -10.55 -1.90 -9.48
N THR A 23 -11.65 -1.27 -9.92
CA THR A 23 -12.90 -1.95 -10.30
C THR A 23 -12.74 -2.90 -11.48
N HIS A 24 -11.66 -2.77 -12.25
CA HIS A 24 -11.33 -3.65 -13.36
C HIS A 24 -10.69 -4.97 -12.91
N LEU A 25 -10.31 -5.10 -11.63
CA LEU A 25 -9.78 -6.36 -11.11
C LEU A 25 -10.90 -7.38 -10.89
N PRO A 26 -10.67 -8.67 -11.16
CA PRO A 26 -11.65 -9.72 -10.86
C PRO A 26 -12.04 -9.72 -9.37
N ALA A 27 -13.26 -10.15 -9.05
CA ALA A 27 -13.83 -10.04 -7.70
C ALA A 27 -12.93 -10.65 -6.60
N GLN A 28 -12.37 -11.83 -6.87
CA GLN A 28 -11.42 -12.51 -5.97
C GLN A 28 -10.21 -11.64 -5.58
N PHE A 29 -9.76 -10.72 -6.45
CA PHE A 29 -8.67 -9.79 -6.14
C PHE A 29 -9.13 -8.60 -5.32
N ARG A 30 -10.36 -8.13 -5.56
CA ARG A 30 -10.93 -7.03 -4.79
C ARG A 30 -11.13 -7.44 -3.34
N GLU A 31 -11.63 -8.66 -3.13
CA GLU A 31 -11.79 -9.25 -1.79
C GLU A 31 -10.45 -9.53 -1.12
N ARG A 32 -9.47 -10.07 -1.87
CA ARG A 32 -8.13 -10.34 -1.32
C ARG A 32 -7.39 -9.05 -0.97
N GLY A 33 -7.51 -8.03 -1.82
CA GLY A 33 -6.69 -6.82 -1.78
C GLY A 33 -5.19 -7.11 -1.97
N ILE A 34 -4.40 -6.05 -1.83
CA ILE A 34 -2.93 -6.11 -1.85
C ILE A 34 -2.46 -7.00 -0.70
N SER A 35 -1.57 -7.94 -0.98
CA SER A 35 -1.11 -8.94 -0.02
C SER A 35 0.38 -9.24 -0.18
N ILE A 36 0.95 -9.93 0.81
CA ILE A 36 2.36 -10.34 0.82
C ILE A 36 2.68 -11.10 -0.48
N GLY A 37 3.81 -10.75 -1.10
CA GLY A 37 4.26 -11.36 -2.36
C GLY A 37 3.82 -10.60 -3.61
N ASP A 38 2.96 -9.60 -3.49
CA ASP A 38 2.52 -8.83 -4.66
C ASP A 38 3.62 -7.91 -5.19
N VAL A 39 3.80 -7.93 -6.50
CA VAL A 39 4.72 -7.08 -7.23
C VAL A 39 3.91 -6.07 -8.04
N GLY A 40 4.30 -4.80 -7.92
CA GLY A 40 3.60 -3.72 -8.59
C GLY A 40 4.32 -2.39 -8.58
N VAL A 41 3.64 -1.36 -9.08
CA VAL A 41 4.15 0.02 -9.13
C VAL A 41 3.17 0.98 -8.48
N ILE A 42 3.69 2.03 -7.84
CA ILE A 42 2.84 3.12 -7.35
C ILE A 42 2.58 4.09 -8.51
N LYS A 43 1.31 4.24 -8.90
CA LYS A 43 0.90 5.18 -9.94
C LYS A 43 0.98 6.63 -9.46
N PRO A 44 1.05 7.63 -10.37
CA PRO A 44 1.07 9.05 -9.99
C PRO A 44 -0.11 9.51 -9.13
N ASN A 45 -1.28 8.87 -9.26
CA ASN A 45 -2.46 9.13 -8.42
C ASN A 45 -2.32 8.55 -6.99
N GLY A 46 -1.28 7.77 -6.69
CA GLY A 46 -1.05 7.14 -5.40
C GLY A 46 -1.79 5.82 -5.17
N SER A 47 -2.35 5.20 -6.22
CA SER A 47 -2.82 3.81 -6.17
C SER A 47 -1.70 2.83 -6.46
N PHE A 48 -1.78 1.62 -5.90
CA PHE A 48 -0.91 0.52 -6.26
C PHE A 48 -1.42 -0.19 -7.53
N ASN A 49 -0.58 -0.30 -8.56
CA ASN A 49 -0.84 -1.11 -9.74
C ASN A 49 -0.28 -2.51 -9.51
N TYR A 50 -1.15 -3.46 -9.20
CA TYR A 50 -0.79 -4.87 -9.15
C TYR A 50 -0.36 -5.38 -10.54
N ILE A 51 0.65 -6.25 -10.59
CA ILE A 51 1.12 -6.88 -11.82
C ILE A 51 1.05 -8.41 -11.69
N PHE A 52 1.77 -8.98 -10.72
CA PHE A 52 1.77 -10.42 -10.44
C PHE A 52 2.15 -10.66 -8.97
N SER A 53 2.00 -11.90 -8.49
CA SER A 53 2.34 -12.32 -7.15
C SER A 53 3.39 -13.43 -7.18
N ILE A 54 4.48 -13.26 -6.43
CA ILE A 54 5.55 -14.25 -6.34
C ILE A 54 5.16 -15.46 -5.49
N CYS A 55 4.12 -15.33 -4.67
CA CYS A 55 3.62 -16.39 -3.77
C CYS A 55 2.55 -17.28 -4.41
N ALA A 56 2.22 -17.03 -5.68
CA ALA A 56 1.25 -17.82 -6.43
C ALA A 56 1.90 -18.42 -7.67
N SER A 57 1.39 -19.57 -8.12
CA SER A 57 1.92 -20.24 -9.30
C SER A 57 1.69 -19.42 -10.56
N ALA A 58 2.47 -19.70 -11.61
CA ALA A 58 2.31 -19.04 -12.91
C ALA A 58 0.87 -19.18 -13.47
N ASP A 59 0.27 -20.35 -13.27
CA ASP A 59 -1.09 -20.67 -13.73
C ASP A 59 -2.19 -20.23 -12.75
N ASP A 60 -1.82 -19.61 -11.62
CA ASP A 60 -2.81 -19.13 -10.66
C ASP A 60 -3.60 -17.97 -11.29
N PRO A 61 -4.94 -17.94 -11.15
CA PRO A 61 -5.76 -16.82 -11.61
C PRO A 61 -5.31 -15.45 -11.11
N VAL A 62 -4.56 -15.38 -9.99
CA VAL A 62 -3.96 -14.14 -9.49
C VAL A 62 -2.91 -13.56 -10.44
N ASN A 63 -2.23 -14.40 -11.20
CA ASN A 63 -1.20 -14.03 -12.17
C ASN A 63 -1.79 -13.90 -13.58
N TYR A 64 -2.95 -13.24 -13.69
CA TYR A 64 -3.72 -13.10 -14.94
C TYR A 64 -3.01 -12.31 -16.06
N LEU A 65 -2.04 -11.46 -15.71
CA LEU A 65 -1.19 -10.77 -16.70
C LEU A 65 -0.02 -11.63 -17.16
N GLY A 66 0.11 -12.85 -16.65
CA GLY A 66 1.29 -13.70 -16.77
C GLY A 66 2.31 -13.43 -15.67
N VAL A 67 3.47 -14.06 -15.83
CA VAL A 67 4.63 -13.93 -14.93
C VAL A 67 5.90 -13.79 -15.78
N PRO A 68 7.00 -13.27 -15.21
CA PRO A 68 8.28 -13.19 -15.90
C PRO A 68 8.81 -14.55 -16.39
N GLU A 69 9.68 -14.53 -17.40
CA GLU A 69 10.37 -15.73 -17.87
C GLU A 69 11.14 -16.42 -16.72
N ASN A 70 11.14 -17.77 -16.72
CA ASN A 70 11.75 -18.61 -15.68
C ASN A 70 11.22 -18.34 -14.26
N PHE A 71 9.99 -17.85 -14.16
CA PHE A 71 9.33 -17.65 -12.87
C PHE A 71 9.22 -18.96 -12.07
N HIS A 72 9.59 -18.87 -10.80
CA HIS A 72 9.38 -19.92 -9.82
C HIS A 72 8.72 -19.33 -8.59
N GLN A 73 7.59 -19.89 -8.17
CA GLN A 73 6.90 -19.46 -6.95
C GLN A 73 7.83 -19.52 -5.73
N ILE A 74 7.72 -18.54 -4.84
CA ILE A 74 8.33 -18.61 -3.52
C ILE A 74 7.32 -19.16 -2.51
N ASP A 75 7.74 -20.20 -1.78
CA ASP A 75 6.96 -20.72 -0.67
C ASP A 75 7.38 -20.04 0.62
N LEU A 76 6.50 -19.19 1.15
CA LEU A 76 6.71 -18.53 2.42
C LEU A 76 6.38 -19.47 3.57
N ASN A 77 7.14 -19.39 4.66
CA ASN A 77 6.82 -20.14 5.86
C ASN A 77 5.62 -19.49 6.57
N PRO A 78 4.45 -20.15 6.64
CA PRO A 78 3.26 -19.53 7.22
C PRO A 78 3.43 -19.18 8.70
N ASN A 79 4.34 -19.86 9.43
CA ASN A 79 4.63 -19.56 10.83
C ASN A 79 5.39 -18.23 11.04
N LEU A 80 5.88 -17.62 9.95
CA LEU A 80 6.57 -16.33 9.97
C LEU A 80 5.67 -15.20 9.45
N ILE A 81 4.39 -15.49 9.21
CA ILE A 81 3.37 -14.47 8.94
C ILE A 81 2.78 -14.06 10.29
N SER A 82 2.98 -12.80 10.66
CA SER A 82 2.30 -12.20 11.81
C SER A 82 0.97 -11.60 11.36
N HIS A 83 -0.08 -11.82 12.15
CA HIS A 83 -1.40 -11.25 11.92
C HIS A 83 -1.87 -10.53 13.18
N LEU A 84 -1.99 -9.22 13.10
CA LEU A 84 -2.37 -8.34 14.20
C LEU A 84 -3.73 -7.70 13.88
N PRO A 85 -4.85 -8.27 14.32
CA PRO A 85 -6.20 -7.83 13.92
C PRO A 85 -6.55 -6.41 14.39
N ASN A 86 -5.86 -5.91 15.42
CA ASN A 86 -6.09 -4.59 16.02
C ASN A 86 -4.79 -3.78 16.06
N MET A 87 -3.96 -3.86 15.02
CA MET A 87 -2.71 -3.09 14.94
C MET A 87 -2.98 -1.59 15.08
N HIS A 88 -4.08 -1.14 14.47
CA HIS A 88 -4.59 0.21 14.63
C HIS A 88 -5.92 0.15 15.38
N GLU A 89 -5.99 0.79 16.55
CA GLU A 89 -7.20 0.84 17.36
C GLU A 89 -8.34 1.57 16.62
N LYS A 90 -9.59 1.32 17.01
CA LYS A 90 -10.74 2.07 16.47
C LYS A 90 -10.58 3.57 16.73
N ARG A 91 -10.92 4.40 15.73
CA ARG A 91 -10.71 5.85 15.75
C ARG A 91 -9.25 6.27 15.87
N SER A 92 -8.32 5.39 15.51
CA SER A 92 -6.91 5.75 15.42
C SER A 92 -6.67 6.67 14.21
N GLU A 93 -5.67 7.53 14.37
CA GLU A 93 -5.27 8.49 13.34
C GLU A 93 -3.77 8.40 13.13
N VAL A 94 -3.37 8.22 11.88
CA VAL A 94 -1.98 8.35 11.45
C VAL A 94 -1.82 9.73 10.81
N THR A 95 -1.23 10.66 11.55
CA THR A 95 -1.07 12.07 11.17
C THR A 95 0.39 12.41 10.82
N SER A 96 0.63 13.51 10.13
CA SER A 96 1.99 14.08 10.06
C SER A 96 2.44 14.58 11.44
N SER A 97 3.76 14.70 11.64
CA SER A 97 4.34 15.16 12.92
C SER A 97 3.94 16.60 13.30
N SER A 98 3.44 17.38 12.35
CA SER A 98 3.11 18.81 12.53
C SER A 98 1.71 19.04 13.12
N ILE A 99 0.91 17.99 13.33
CA ILE A 99 -0.46 18.11 13.86
C ILE A 99 -0.44 17.91 15.38
N LYS A 100 -0.84 18.94 16.15
CA LYS A 100 -1.09 18.84 17.59
C LYS A 100 -2.59 18.62 17.86
N ARG A 101 -2.91 17.59 18.65
CA ARG A 101 -4.26 17.11 19.00
C ARG A 101 -5.13 18.21 19.64
N VAL A 102 -6.36 18.39 19.16
CA VAL A 102 -7.50 18.93 19.93
C VAL A 102 -8.72 18.09 19.54
N ASP A 103 -9.44 17.56 20.53
CA ASP A 103 -10.54 16.61 20.36
C ASP A 103 -11.64 17.13 19.42
N VAL A 104 -12.04 16.27 18.47
CA VAL A 104 -13.31 16.24 17.74
C VAL A 104 -13.91 17.62 17.40
N ASP A 105 -13.08 18.48 16.83
CA ASP A 105 -13.42 19.53 15.87
C ASP A 105 -12.08 19.87 15.21
N PHE A 106 -11.93 19.68 13.90
CA PHE A 106 -10.63 19.84 13.22
C PHE A 106 -10.29 21.33 13.05
N GLY A 107 -10.00 22.01 14.17
CA GLY A 107 -9.41 23.33 14.29
C GLY A 107 -7.94 23.24 14.72
N GLY A 108 -7.14 22.48 13.96
CA GLY A 108 -5.69 22.39 14.18
C GLY A 108 -4.93 23.27 13.21
N ASN A 109 -3.96 24.05 13.72
CA ASN A 109 -3.03 24.81 12.88
C ASN A 109 -2.20 23.85 12.02
N LEU A 110 -2.55 23.74 10.74
CA LEU A 110 -1.78 22.97 9.75
C LEU A 110 -0.61 23.83 9.27
N GLU A 111 0.62 23.38 9.53
CA GLU A 111 1.80 23.94 8.85
C GLU A 111 1.75 23.65 7.35
N GLN A 112 2.67 24.26 6.57
CA GLN A 112 2.65 24.34 5.11
C GLN A 112 2.34 23.04 4.36
N ASN A 113 2.59 21.85 4.93
CA ASN A 113 2.12 20.58 4.38
C ASN A 113 1.70 19.63 5.51
N ALA A 114 0.58 18.93 5.34
CA ALA A 114 0.09 17.96 6.31
C ALA A 114 -0.69 16.83 5.65
N ALA A 115 -0.74 15.68 6.32
CA ALA A 115 -1.51 14.52 5.89
C ALA A 115 -2.14 13.82 7.10
N ILE A 116 -3.34 13.31 6.91
CA ILE A 116 -4.11 12.57 7.90
C ILE A 116 -4.68 11.33 7.23
N LEU A 117 -4.48 10.19 7.88
CA LEU A 117 -5.20 8.94 7.67
C LEU A 117 -6.00 8.64 8.94
N ASN A 118 -7.32 8.65 8.84
CA ASN A 118 -8.20 8.24 9.93
C ASN A 118 -8.73 6.83 9.63
N LEU A 119 -8.71 5.96 10.64
CA LEU A 119 -9.17 4.57 10.56
C LEU A 119 -10.31 4.37 11.58
N PRO A 120 -11.56 4.72 11.23
CA PRO A 120 -12.68 4.68 12.18
C PRO A 120 -12.87 3.32 12.83
N ASP A 121 -12.77 2.25 12.03
CA ASP A 121 -12.90 0.86 12.48
C ASP A 121 -11.57 0.21 12.86
N GLY A 122 -10.46 0.95 12.79
CA GLY A 122 -9.12 0.42 12.95
C GLY A 122 -8.62 -0.29 11.70
N ALA A 123 -7.50 -0.99 11.84
CA ALA A 123 -6.91 -1.77 10.77
C ALA A 123 -6.16 -2.98 11.32
N ALA A 124 -6.21 -4.07 10.55
CA ALA A 124 -5.44 -5.28 10.79
C ALA A 124 -4.13 -5.21 10.02
N SER A 125 -3.00 -5.53 10.66
CA SER A 125 -1.73 -5.74 9.96
C SER A 125 -1.52 -7.22 9.67
N THR A 126 -0.94 -7.51 8.51
CA THR A 126 -0.35 -8.79 8.19
C THR A 126 1.05 -8.56 7.65
N ASP A 127 2.08 -9.07 8.32
CA ASP A 127 3.48 -8.85 7.96
C ASP A 127 4.23 -10.19 7.83
N TYR A 128 5.20 -10.26 6.92
CA TYR A 128 6.14 -11.38 6.87
C TYR A 128 7.44 -11.01 7.58
N GLU A 129 7.72 -11.70 8.70
CA GLU A 129 8.85 -11.37 9.57
C GLU A 129 10.21 -11.68 8.92
N ALA A 130 10.26 -12.72 8.07
CA ALA A 130 11.49 -13.15 7.42
C ALA A 130 11.71 -12.43 6.07
N LEU A 131 12.20 -11.19 6.12
CA LEU A 131 12.41 -10.40 4.90
C LEU A 131 13.57 -10.89 4.02
N ALA A 132 14.50 -11.69 4.54
CA ALA A 132 15.71 -12.07 3.80
C ALA A 132 15.41 -12.93 2.55
N PRO A 133 14.58 -13.99 2.61
CA PRO A 133 14.13 -14.73 1.43
C PRO A 133 13.47 -13.85 0.36
N LEU A 134 12.53 -12.98 0.75
CA LEU A 134 11.84 -12.06 -0.17
C LEU A 134 12.83 -11.12 -0.86
N ARG A 135 13.78 -10.55 -0.10
CA ARG A 135 14.81 -9.65 -0.62
C ARG A 135 15.73 -10.37 -1.61
N SER A 136 16.23 -11.55 -1.25
CA SER A 136 17.10 -12.35 -2.12
C SER A 136 16.40 -12.71 -3.43
N TYR A 137 15.12 -13.11 -3.34
CA TYR A 137 14.31 -13.41 -4.51
C TYR A 137 14.14 -12.18 -5.42
N ALA A 138 13.82 -11.02 -4.85
CA ALA A 138 13.68 -9.78 -5.63
C ALA A 138 14.99 -9.35 -6.30
N ILE A 139 16.14 -9.49 -5.62
CA ILE A 139 17.46 -9.15 -6.18
C ILE A 139 17.79 -10.07 -7.37
N GLN A 140 17.54 -11.37 -7.23
CA GLN A 140 17.84 -12.35 -8.27
C GLN A 140 16.97 -12.16 -9.52
N ASN A 141 15.71 -11.78 -9.34
CA ASN A 141 14.73 -11.74 -10.42
C ASN A 141 14.43 -10.33 -10.94
N GLY A 142 14.95 -9.27 -10.31
CA GLY A 142 14.58 -7.88 -10.62
C GLY A 142 14.75 -7.49 -12.09
N VAL A 143 15.80 -7.99 -12.76
CA VAL A 143 16.00 -7.76 -14.20
C VAL A 143 14.90 -8.44 -15.03
N ALA A 144 14.57 -9.70 -14.73
CA ALA A 144 13.49 -10.42 -15.42
C ALA A 144 12.13 -9.73 -15.19
N TRP A 145 11.89 -9.19 -14.00
CA TRP A 145 10.68 -8.42 -13.71
C TRP A 145 10.58 -7.17 -14.59
N TYR A 146 11.65 -6.40 -14.72
CA TYR A 146 11.67 -5.24 -15.60
C TYR A 146 11.48 -5.61 -17.07
N ASN A 147 12.10 -6.70 -17.53
CA ASN A 147 11.94 -7.18 -18.91
C ASN A 147 10.49 -7.58 -19.19
N PHE A 148 9.85 -8.31 -18.28
CA PHE A 148 8.44 -8.67 -18.39
C PHE A 148 7.54 -7.43 -18.36
N ILE A 149 7.72 -6.56 -17.37
CA ILE A 149 6.85 -5.39 -17.13
C ILE A 149 6.97 -4.35 -18.25
N ASN A 150 8.18 -4.06 -18.72
CA ASN A 150 8.41 -3.02 -19.73
C ASN A 150 8.45 -3.58 -21.15
N GLY A 151 8.91 -4.81 -21.33
CA GLY A 151 9.02 -5.45 -22.64
C GLY A 151 7.72 -6.11 -23.08
N GLU A 152 7.20 -7.05 -22.29
CA GLU A 152 6.00 -7.82 -22.65
C GLU A 152 4.72 -7.02 -22.37
N LEU A 153 4.63 -6.37 -21.21
CA LEU A 153 3.42 -5.63 -20.81
C LEU A 153 3.43 -4.16 -21.23
N GLY A 154 4.59 -3.59 -21.60
CA GLY A 154 4.69 -2.20 -22.05
C GLY A 154 4.32 -1.15 -21.00
N LEU A 155 4.49 -1.44 -19.71
CA LEU A 155 4.04 -0.56 -18.61
C LEU A 155 4.99 0.61 -18.30
N GLU A 156 6.16 0.65 -18.93
CA GLU A 156 7.17 1.72 -18.81
C GLU A 156 7.55 2.08 -17.34
N ALA A 157 7.62 1.07 -16.47
CA ALA A 157 8.04 1.22 -15.09
C ALA A 157 9.50 1.74 -15.01
N PRO A 158 9.75 2.91 -14.37
CA PRO A 158 11.10 3.42 -14.18
C PRO A 158 11.96 2.51 -13.30
N ASN A 159 13.28 2.61 -13.43
CA ASN A 159 14.21 1.90 -12.54
C ASN A 159 14.00 2.34 -11.07
N GLY A 160 13.98 1.38 -10.15
CA GLY A 160 13.69 1.58 -8.73
C GLY A 160 12.23 1.84 -8.37
N SER A 161 11.28 1.71 -9.32
CA SER A 161 9.85 1.95 -9.07
C SER A 161 9.03 0.70 -8.74
N LEU A 162 9.62 -0.50 -8.88
CA LEU A 162 8.95 -1.75 -8.50
C LEU A 162 8.92 -1.90 -6.98
N TYR A 163 7.76 -2.30 -6.47
CA TYR A 163 7.53 -2.63 -5.08
C TYR A 163 7.20 -4.11 -4.96
N LEU A 164 7.88 -4.79 -4.03
CA LEU A 164 7.49 -6.10 -3.52
C LEU A 164 6.81 -5.91 -2.18
N VAL A 165 5.56 -6.35 -2.06
CA VAL A 165 4.78 -6.25 -0.82
C VAL A 165 5.27 -7.30 0.16
N THR A 166 5.65 -6.84 1.35
CA THR A 166 6.17 -7.68 2.45
C THR A 166 5.20 -7.74 3.64
N GLY A 167 4.19 -6.89 3.62
CA GLY A 167 3.13 -6.79 4.61
C GLY A 167 2.06 -5.80 4.16
N SER A 168 0.93 -5.75 4.87
CA SER A 168 -0.20 -4.88 4.55
C SER A 168 -1.03 -4.56 5.78
N ASP A 169 -1.39 -3.27 5.92
CA ASP A 169 -2.45 -2.82 6.80
C ASP A 169 -3.76 -2.73 6.02
N LYS A 170 -4.81 -3.41 6.50
CA LYS A 170 -6.14 -3.43 5.86
C LYS A 170 -7.21 -2.90 6.81
N ALA A 171 -8.07 -2.02 6.30
CA ALA A 171 -9.17 -1.39 7.02
C ALA A 171 -10.47 -1.54 6.24
N THR A 172 -11.59 -1.69 6.96
CA THR A 172 -12.93 -1.68 6.36
C THR A 172 -13.42 -0.27 6.03
N THR A 173 -12.95 0.73 6.79
CA THR A 173 -13.27 2.14 6.60
C THR A 173 -12.02 2.99 6.79
N TRP A 174 -11.88 4.03 5.96
CA TRP A 174 -10.76 4.97 6.07
C TRP A 174 -11.17 6.37 5.60
N GLY A 175 -10.53 7.39 6.16
CA GLY A 175 -10.63 8.78 5.72
C GLY A 175 -9.23 9.34 5.42
N LEU A 176 -9.07 9.96 4.26
CA LEU A 176 -7.79 10.50 3.79
C LEU A 176 -7.90 12.01 3.59
N ALA A 177 -6.92 12.76 4.10
CA ALA A 177 -6.71 14.14 3.70
C ALA A 177 -5.23 14.46 3.56
N ALA A 178 -4.92 15.31 2.60
CA ALA A 178 -3.63 15.96 2.47
C ALA A 178 -3.84 17.43 2.16
N VAL A 179 -3.10 18.29 2.86
CA VAL A 179 -3.07 19.73 2.63
C VAL A 179 -1.68 20.12 2.18
N SER A 180 -1.62 20.93 1.14
CA SER A 180 -0.41 21.58 0.67
C SER A 180 -0.59 23.09 0.65
N ASN A 181 0.41 23.82 1.10
CA ASN A 181 0.41 25.28 1.24
C ASN A 181 -0.78 25.81 2.08
N GLY A 182 -1.09 25.13 3.19
CA GLY A 182 -2.13 25.57 4.11
C GLY A 182 -1.81 26.93 4.74
N SER A 183 -2.82 27.79 4.85
CA SER A 183 -2.77 28.97 5.71
C SER A 183 -3.22 28.58 7.12
N LEU A 184 -2.83 29.40 8.11
CA LEU A 184 -3.08 29.17 9.55
C LEU A 184 -4.54 28.93 9.94
N ASN A 185 -5.52 29.18 9.05
CA ASN A 185 -6.97 29.03 9.31
C ASN A 185 -7.67 28.08 8.32
N SER A 186 -6.97 27.10 7.73
CA SER A 186 -7.60 26.16 6.80
C SER A 186 -8.32 25.02 7.53
N SER A 187 -9.63 24.87 7.30
CA SER A 187 -10.39 23.70 7.73
C SER A 187 -10.34 22.60 6.65
N VAL A 188 -10.26 21.35 7.09
CA VAL A 188 -10.15 20.19 6.20
C VAL A 188 -11.29 19.24 6.51
N VAL A 189 -12.12 18.95 5.50
CA VAL A 189 -13.18 17.95 5.61
C VAL A 189 -12.63 16.61 5.15
N LEU A 190 -12.55 15.65 6.07
CA LEU A 190 -12.26 14.26 5.74
C LEU A 190 -13.52 13.62 5.12
N ARG A 191 -13.34 13.00 3.96
CA ARG A 191 -14.36 12.10 3.39
C ARG A 191 -13.92 10.67 3.67
N PHE A 192 -14.86 9.88 4.17
CA PHE A 192 -14.64 8.48 4.49
C PHE A 192 -15.08 7.60 3.32
N SER A 193 -14.23 6.65 2.95
CA SER A 193 -14.55 5.54 2.05
C SER A 193 -14.66 4.25 2.87
N ALA A 194 -15.43 3.30 2.36
CA ALA A 194 -15.53 1.95 2.89
C ALA A 194 -15.05 0.96 1.83
N ALA A 195 -14.39 -0.12 2.25
CA ALA A 195 -14.15 -1.28 1.41
C ALA A 195 -15.49 -1.89 1.01
N MET A 196 -15.62 -2.28 -0.26
CA MET A 196 -16.77 -3.03 -0.79
C MET A 196 -16.67 -4.50 -0.41
#